data_AF-A0A2C6KWL0-F1
#
_entry.id   AF-A0A2C6KWL0-F1
#
_cell.length_a   1.000
_cell.length_b   1.000
_cell.length_c   1.000
_cell.angle_alpha   90.00
_cell.angle_beta   90.00
_cell.angle_gamma   90.00
#
_symmetry.space_group_name_H-M   'P 1'
#
loop_
_entity.id
_entity.type
_entity.pdbx_description
1 polymer ?
#
loop_
_entity_poly.entity_id
_entity_poly.type
_entity_poly.pdbx_seq_one_letter_code
_entity_poly.pdbx_strand_id
1 'polypeptide(L)' 'MNVNQQDVNFRELARSTDDFNGAQLKAVCVEAGMVALRRGATELCHEDFVEGIAQVQAKKKSSLNYFT' A
#
# COMPACT_ATOMS: atom_id res chain seq x y z
N MET A 1 -6.55 -14.32 0.79
CA MET A 1 -7.03 -13.05 0.22
C MET A 1 -6.86 -13.13 -1.28
N ASN A 2 -7.91 -12.80 -2.02
CA ASN A 2 -7.88 -12.75 -3.47
C ASN A 2 -7.57 -11.31 -3.92
N VAL A 3 -7.07 -11.10 -5.13
CA VAL A 3 -6.87 -9.75 -5.68
C VAL A 3 -7.84 -9.54 -6.83
N ASN A 4 -8.59 -8.44 -6.81
CA ASN A 4 -9.41 -8.07 -7.94
C ASN A 4 -8.52 -7.53 -9.08
N GLN A 5 -8.08 -8.43 -9.96
CA GLN A 5 -7.16 -8.11 -11.05
C GLN A 5 -7.75 -7.17 -12.12
N GLN A 6 -9.07 -7.02 -12.20
CA GLN A 6 -9.70 -6.09 -13.15
C GLN A 6 -9.73 -4.66 -12.61
N ASP A 7 -9.77 -4.51 -11.28
CA ASP A 7 -9.85 -3.22 -10.60
C ASP A 7 -8.46 -2.70 -10.18
N VAL A 8 -7.48 -3.60 -9.98
CA VAL A 8 -6.15 -3.22 -9.52
C VAL A 8 -5.20 -2.89 -10.68
N ASN A 9 -4.85 -1.61 -10.82
CA ASN A 9 -3.81 -1.16 -11.74
C ASN A 9 -2.40 -1.19 -11.12
N PHE A 10 -1.66 -2.28 -11.33
CA PHE A 10 -0.28 -2.42 -10.83
C PHE A 10 0.71 -1.41 -11.42
N ARG A 11 0.44 -0.89 -12.63
CA ARG A 11 1.34 0.06 -13.30
C ARG A 11 1.30 1.43 -12.63
N GLU A 12 0.15 1.80 -12.09
CA GLU A 12 -0.01 3.00 -11.27
C GLU A 12 0.63 2.81 -9.89
N LEU A 13 0.36 1.67 -9.23
CA LEU A 13 0.98 1.35 -7.94
C LEU A 13 2.52 1.38 -8.02
N ALA A 14 3.10 0.87 -9.11
CA ALA A 14 4.54 0.90 -9.33
C ALA A 14 5.11 2.33 -9.33
N ARG A 15 4.41 3.29 -9.95
CA ARG A 15 4.79 4.72 -9.95
C ARG A 15 4.67 5.34 -8.56
N SER A 16 3.75 4.86 -7.73
CA SER A 16 3.60 5.31 -6.34
C SER A 16 4.62 4.68 -5.38
N THR A 17 5.38 3.67 -5.83
CA THR A 17 6.41 2.96 -5.05
C THR A 17 7.83 3.20 -5.57
N ASP A 18 8.09 4.37 -6.18
CA ASP A 18 9.45 4.74 -6.57
C ASP A 18 10.39 4.70 -5.33
N ASP A 19 11.58 4.13 -5.51
CA ASP A 19 12.59 3.83 -4.47
C ASP A 19 12.21 2.79 -3.40
N PHE A 20 11.21 1.94 -3.66
CA PHE A 20 10.92 0.82 -2.77
C PHE A 20 11.87 -0.35 -3.00
N ASN A 21 12.49 -0.84 -1.93
CA ASN A 21 13.19 -2.12 -1.96
C ASN A 21 12.21 -3.30 -1.87
N GLY A 22 12.67 -4.52 -2.17
CA GLY A 22 11.83 -5.72 -2.15
C GLY A 22 11.17 -6.03 -0.80
N ALA A 23 11.80 -5.64 0.32
CA ALA A 23 11.19 -5.79 1.64
C ALA A 23 10.05 -4.79 1.87
N GLN A 24 10.15 -3.57 1.34
CA GLN A 24 9.09 -2.57 1.42
C GLN A 24 7.90 -2.95 0.54
N LEU A 25 8.14 -3.45 -0.67
CA LEU A 25 7.09 -4.01 -1.52
C LEU A 25 6.36 -5.17 -0.82
N LYS A 26 7.09 -6.06 -0.14
CA LYS A 26 6.47 -7.09 0.69
C LYS A 26 5.62 -6.48 1.82
N ALA A 27 6.13 -5.45 2.50
CA ALA A 27 5.40 -4.77 3.56
C ALA A 27 4.09 -4.13 3.05
N VAL A 28 4.10 -3.55 1.84
CA VAL A 28 2.90 -2.99 1.21
C VAL A 28 1.82 -4.06 1.04
N CYS A 29 2.18 -5.25 0.55
CA CYS A 29 1.22 -6.35 0.41
C CYS A 29 0.63 -6.81 1.75
N VAL A 30 1.43 -6.78 2.83
CA VAL A 30 0.96 -7.11 4.18
C VAL A 30 -0.01 -6.05 4.70
N GLU A 31 0.33 -4.78 4.55
CA GLU A 31 -0.53 -3.67 5.00
C GLU A 31 -1.82 -3.59 4.20
N ALA A 32 -1.77 -3.75 2.88
CA ALA A 32 -2.96 -3.82 2.03
C ALA A 32 -3.90 -4.96 2.46
N GLY A 33 -3.33 -6.12 2.81
CA GLY A 33 -4.12 -7.22 3.35
C GLY A 33 -4.75 -6.91 4.71
N MET A 34 -4.01 -6.22 5.58
CA MET A 34 -4.55 -5.76 6.87
C MET A 34 -5.69 -4.74 6.69
N VAL A 35 -5.59 -3.82 5.73
CA VAL A 35 -6.65 -2.86 5.39
C VAL A 35 -7.91 -3.61 4.94
N ALA A 36 -7.76 -4.54 3.99
CA ALA A 36 -8.88 -5.34 3.48
C ALA A 36 -9.55 -6.17 4.59
N LEU A 37 -8.76 -6.78 5.48
CA LEU A 37 -9.27 -7.52 6.65
C LEU A 37 -10.04 -6.63 7.61
N ARG A 38 -9.57 -5.39 7.87
CA ARG A 38 -10.30 -4.43 8.73
C ARG A 38 -11.67 -4.06 8.14
N ARG A 39 -11.78 -4.03 6.81
CA ARG A 39 -13.06 -3.81 6.10
C ARG A 39 -13.95 -5.06 6.10
N GLY A 40 -13.45 -6.23 6.53
CA GLY A 40 -14.16 -7.51 6.40
C GLY A 40 -14.25 -8.01 4.96
N ALA A 41 -13.41 -7.50 4.06
CA ALA A 41 -13.36 -7.92 2.67
C ALA A 41 -12.50 -9.20 2.52
N THR A 42 -12.89 -10.05 1.57
CA THR A 42 -12.14 -11.27 1.21
C THR A 42 -11.19 -11.04 0.01
N GLU A 43 -11.38 -9.91 -0.68
CA GLU A 43 -10.64 -9.50 -1.87
C GLU A 43 -9.98 -8.13 -1.65
N LEU A 44 -8.79 -7.96 -2.23
CA LEU A 44 -8.06 -6.69 -2.28
C LEU A 44 -8.50 -5.86 -3.49
N CYS A 45 -8.83 -4.61 -3.22
CA CYS A 45 -9.12 -3.57 -4.20
C CYS A 45 -7.92 -2.64 -4.38
N HIS A 46 -7.97 -1.77 -5.39
CA HIS A 46 -6.88 -0.83 -5.66
C HIS A 46 -6.61 0.10 -4.46
N GLU A 47 -7.66 0.55 -3.80
CA GLU A 47 -7.61 1.45 -2.64
C GLU A 47 -6.82 0.85 -1.46
N ASP A 48 -6.93 -0.47 -1.24
CA ASP A 48 -6.22 -1.17 -0.16
C ASP A 48 -4.69 -1.12 -0.37
N PHE A 49 -4.24 -1.21 -1.62
CA PHE A 49 -2.83 -1.07 -1.97
C PHE A 49 -2.34 0.37 -1.82
N VAL A 50 -3.15 1.36 -2.20
CA VAL A 50 -2.81 2.78 -2.03
C VAL A 50 -2.63 3.11 -0.54
N GLU A 51 -3.54 2.64 0.31
CA GLU A 51 -3.42 2.83 1.76
C GLU A 51 -2.22 2.08 2.34
N GLY A 52 -1.98 0.84 1.89
CA GLY A 52 -0.80 0.06 2.27
C GLY A 52 0.52 0.76 1.92
N ILE A 53 0.62 1.37 0.73
CA ILE A 53 1.78 2.18 0.32
C ILE A 53 1.95 3.36 1.26
N ALA A 54 0.87 4.12 1.53
CA ALA A 54 0.93 5.28 2.41
C ALA A 54 1.42 4.91 3.83
N GLN A 55 0.96 3.78 4.37
CA GLN A 55 1.42 3.31 5.68
C GLN A 55 2.91 2.93 5.70
N VAL A 56 3.39 2.24 4.67
CA VAL A 56 4.82 1.88 4.56
C VAL A 56 5.69 3.13 4.37
N GLN A 57 5.23 4.12 3.61
CA GLN A 57 5.92 5.40 3.47
C GLN A 57 5.93 6.20 4.78
N ALA A 58 4.82 6.23 5.51
CA ALA A 58 4.74 6.93 6.80
C ALA A 58 5.71 6.35 7.84
N LYS A 59 5.90 5.01 7.85
CA LYS A 59 6.92 4.36 8.70
C LYS A 59 8.36 4.79 8.36
N LYS A 60 8.63 5.23 7.12
CA LYS A 60 9.90 5.83 6.70
C LYS A 60 9.99 7.31 7.12
N LYS A 61 8.87 8.02 7.09
CA LYS A 61 8.76 9.47 7.35
C LYS A 61 8.36 9.77 8.81
N SER A 62 9.18 9.35 9.77
CA SER A 62 9.29 10.12 11.02
C SER A 62 10.23 11.29 10.75
N SER A 63 9.80 12.21 9.90
CA SER A 63 10.51 13.46 9.63
C SER A 63 9.51 14.55 9.91
N LEU A 64 9.67 15.20 11.07
CA LEU A 64 8.85 16.34 11.47
C LEU A 64 8.89 17.40 10.37
N ASN A 65 7.75 17.66 9.75
CA ASN A 65 7.58 18.79 8.85
C ASN A 65 7.48 20.05 9.71
N TYR A 66 8.62 20.73 9.93
CA TYR A 66 8.71 21.98 10.68
C TYR A 66 8.40 23.24 9.85
N PHE A 67 8.06 23.10 8.58
CA PHE A 67 7.88 24.25 7.69
C PHE A 67 6.46 24.30 7.14
N THR A 68 5.87 25.49 7.29
CA THR A 68 4.54 25.93 6.86
C THR A 68 4.56 26.41 5.42
#